data_AF-A0A4Y7I9E1-F1
#
_entry.id   AF-A0A4Y7I9E1-F1
#
_cell.length_a   1.000
_cell.length_b   1.000
_cell.length_c   1.000
_cell.angle_alpha   90.00
_cell.angle_beta   90.00
_cell.angle_gamma   90.00
#
_symmetry.space_group_name_H-M   'P 1'
#
loop_
_entity.id
_entity.type
_entity.pdbx_description
1 polymer ?
#
loop_
_entity_poly.entity_id
_entity_poly.type
_entity_poly.pdbx_seq_one_letter_code
_entity_poly.pdbx_strand_id
1 'polypeptide(L)'
;MEAAMGLMRRIHPKHSETALSALLSLLPQHSSDLLSQVDQPLRVLSDMESGNEFIMCEYNRDADSYRSPWSNKYHPPLEDGQQPSATLRQLEIEANDVFAVYRDHNCICCAKLNDRYYEGGISSVYMWEDEDNEGFVACFLIKKAQFFDAQDGSKAGQGRRGYLQEGGWDAIHVIQVGPEDETMAHYCLTSTVMLSLTTNDESSGNFNLSGSIRRQMNMDLAVTDGHLCNMGKMIEEMESKLRNSLDQVYFGKTREMVCTLRPPAEVAQLRISETK
;
A
#
# COMPACT_ATOMS: atom_id res chain seq x y z
N MET A 1 21.95 11.04 -1.83
CA MET A 1 20.76 10.20 -2.04
C MET A 1 20.84 8.85 -1.32
N GLU A 2 21.82 8.00 -1.63
CA GLU A 2 21.92 6.63 -1.05
C GLU A 2 21.87 6.59 0.48
N ALA A 3 22.58 7.51 1.16
CA ALA A 3 22.56 7.60 2.62
C ALA A 3 21.18 8.00 3.19
N ALA A 4 20.44 8.89 2.50
CA ALA A 4 19.09 9.29 2.90
C ALA A 4 18.11 8.11 2.75
N MET A 5 18.19 7.37 1.64
CA MET A 5 17.43 6.14 1.44
C MET A 5 17.82 5.03 2.42
N GLY A 6 19.10 4.96 2.80
CA GLY A 6 19.59 4.07 3.86
C GLY A 6 19.02 4.43 5.23
N LEU A 7 18.85 5.72 5.52
CA LEU A 7 18.26 6.21 6.76
C LEU A 7 16.75 5.89 6.82
N MET A 8 16.00 6.18 5.75
CA MET A 8 14.56 5.88 5.70
C MET A 8 14.25 4.39 5.85
N ARG A 9 15.14 3.51 5.39
CA ARG A 9 15.02 2.05 5.61
C ARG A 9 15.31 1.58 7.04
N ARG A 10 15.91 2.43 7.88
CA ARG A 10 16.33 2.09 9.26
C ARG A 10 15.53 2.82 10.33
N ILE A 11 14.94 3.97 10.00
CA ILE A 11 14.07 4.71 10.91
C ILE A 11 12.80 3.90 11.18
N HIS A 12 12.33 3.99 12.42
CA HIS A 12 11.09 3.35 12.80
C HIS A 12 9.92 3.90 11.97
N PRO A 13 9.06 3.06 11.36
CA PRO A 13 8.00 3.50 10.44
C PRO A 13 7.09 4.60 11.00
N LYS A 14 6.81 4.59 12.31
CA LYS A 14 6.05 5.64 13.02
C LYS A 14 6.64 7.05 12.91
N HIS A 15 7.95 7.17 12.69
CA HIS A 15 8.64 8.47 12.58
C HIS A 15 9.06 8.77 11.13
N SER A 16 8.60 7.97 10.16
CA SER A 16 8.95 8.12 8.75
C SER A 16 8.57 9.50 8.20
N GLU A 17 7.36 9.98 8.48
CA GLU A 17 6.91 11.31 8.02
C GLU A 17 7.77 12.45 8.59
N THR A 18 8.05 12.43 9.89
CA THR A 18 8.90 13.45 10.54
C THR A 18 10.33 13.40 10.01
N ALA A 19 10.86 12.19 9.79
CA ALA A 19 12.18 11.99 9.24
C ALA A 19 12.29 12.48 7.80
N LEU A 20 11.27 12.21 6.97
CA LEU A 20 11.22 12.70 5.61
C LEU A 20 11.14 14.22 5.58
N SER A 21 10.29 14.84 6.38
CA SER A 21 10.21 16.31 6.50
C SER A 21 11.55 16.94 6.89
N ALA A 22 12.26 16.33 7.84
CA ALA A 22 13.61 16.77 8.21
C ALA A 22 14.61 16.59 7.05
N LEU A 23 14.56 15.47 6.32
CA LEU A 23 15.41 15.24 5.16
C LEU A 23 15.14 16.23 4.03
N LEU A 24 13.88 16.58 3.76
CA LEU A 24 13.51 17.58 2.76
C LEU A 24 14.04 18.97 3.13
N SER A 25 14.02 19.29 4.43
CA SER A 25 14.59 20.55 4.94
C SER A 25 16.12 20.57 4.86
N LEU A 26 16.78 19.42 5.03
CA LEU A 26 18.24 19.29 4.97
C LEU A 26 18.79 19.20 3.53
N LEU A 27 18.04 18.58 2.62
CA LEU A 27 18.43 18.31 1.23
C LEU A 27 17.35 18.78 0.25
N PRO A 28 17.06 20.09 0.19
CA PRO A 28 15.99 20.63 -0.65
C PRO A 28 16.19 20.31 -2.14
N GLN A 29 17.44 20.17 -2.60
CA GLN A 29 17.78 19.83 -3.98
C GLN A 29 17.41 18.39 -4.40
N HIS A 30 17.15 17.51 -3.44
CA HIS A 30 16.73 16.13 -3.69
C HIS A 30 15.27 15.89 -3.27
N SER A 31 14.50 16.95 -3.06
CA SER A 31 13.14 16.85 -2.55
C SER A 31 12.24 16.01 -3.45
N SER A 32 12.24 16.27 -4.75
CA SER A 32 11.48 15.50 -5.74
C SER A 32 11.88 14.01 -5.80
N ASP A 33 13.19 13.73 -5.79
CA ASP A 33 13.69 12.35 -5.79
C ASP A 33 13.33 11.59 -4.50
N LEU A 34 13.35 12.28 -3.35
CA LEU A 34 13.05 11.67 -2.05
C LEU A 34 11.57 11.37 -1.89
N LEU A 35 10.72 12.31 -2.29
CA LEU A 35 9.28 12.13 -2.32
C LEU A 35 8.94 10.92 -3.21
N SER A 36 9.39 10.91 -4.47
CA SER A 36 9.05 9.84 -5.41
C SER A 36 9.54 8.43 -5.01
N GLN A 37 10.61 8.34 -4.23
CA GLN A 37 11.18 7.05 -3.81
C GLN A 37 10.73 6.55 -2.44
N VAL A 38 10.19 7.43 -1.58
CA VAL A 38 9.85 7.09 -0.19
C VAL A 38 8.34 7.08 -0.01
N ASP A 39 7.77 5.88 0.00
CA ASP A 39 6.34 5.72 0.28
C ASP A 39 6.02 6.15 1.72
N GLN A 40 4.94 6.91 1.87
CA GLN A 40 4.40 7.36 3.15
C GLN A 40 3.06 6.67 3.43
N PRO A 41 2.69 6.47 4.71
CA PRO A 41 1.37 5.97 5.07
C PRO A 41 0.27 6.77 4.38
N LEU A 42 -0.68 6.07 3.76
CA LEU A 42 -1.70 6.69 2.93
C LEU A 42 -2.66 7.51 3.81
N ARG A 43 -3.06 8.69 3.33
CA ARG A 43 -4.04 9.56 4.01
C ARG A 43 -5.32 9.64 3.19
N VAL A 44 -6.41 9.98 3.84
CA VAL A 44 -7.75 10.03 3.23
C VAL A 44 -8.24 11.47 3.23
N LEU A 45 -8.86 11.89 2.14
CA LEU A 45 -9.59 13.14 2.03
C LEU A 45 -11.00 12.86 1.51
N SER A 46 -11.96 13.70 1.88
CA SER A 46 -13.33 13.62 1.36
C SER A 46 -13.52 14.63 0.24
N ASP A 47 -14.03 14.17 -0.88
CA ASP A 47 -14.48 15.03 -1.96
C ASP A 47 -15.87 15.57 -1.62
N MET A 48 -15.94 16.89 -1.38
CA MET A 48 -17.18 17.55 -0.96
C MET A 48 -18.24 17.62 -2.06
N GLU A 49 -17.88 17.43 -3.34
CA GLU A 49 -18.83 17.44 -4.45
C GLU A 49 -19.46 16.06 -4.68
N SER A 50 -18.65 15.01 -4.67
CA SER A 50 -19.14 13.64 -4.86
C SER A 50 -19.63 13.00 -3.56
N GLY A 51 -19.19 13.51 -2.40
CA GLY A 51 -19.46 12.92 -1.08
C GLY A 51 -18.63 11.66 -0.80
N ASN A 52 -17.72 11.28 -1.71
CA ASN A 52 -16.90 10.08 -1.59
C ASN A 52 -15.52 10.40 -1.03
N GLU A 53 -14.95 9.45 -0.30
CA GLU A 53 -13.58 9.53 0.19
C GLU A 53 -12.59 9.07 -0.88
N PHE A 54 -11.38 9.62 -0.87
CA PHE A 54 -10.29 9.24 -1.75
C PHE A 54 -8.94 9.29 -1.04
N ILE A 55 -7.96 8.58 -1.59
CA ILE A 55 -6.63 8.45 -1.01
C ILE A 55 -5.71 9.54 -1.54
N MET A 56 -5.05 10.27 -0.64
CA MET A 56 -3.99 11.22 -0.96
C MET A 56 -2.65 10.51 -1.07
N CYS A 57 -1.96 10.78 -2.17
CA CYS A 57 -0.60 10.33 -2.43
C CYS A 57 0.14 11.40 -3.24
N GLU A 58 1.41 11.17 -3.53
CA GLU A 58 2.18 12.12 -4.34
C GLU A 58 1.76 12.12 -5.82
N TYR A 59 1.22 11.01 -6.32
CA TYR A 59 0.81 10.86 -7.72
C TYR A 59 -0.48 11.61 -8.08
N ASN A 60 -1.25 12.07 -7.09
CA ASN A 60 -2.40 12.94 -7.31
C ASN A 60 -2.22 14.33 -6.68
N ARG A 61 -0.99 14.69 -6.29
CA ARG A 61 -0.66 15.96 -5.67
C ARG A 61 -0.11 16.94 -6.70
N ASP A 62 -0.64 18.15 -6.67
CA ASP A 62 -0.08 19.31 -7.36
C ASP A 62 0.03 20.46 -6.36
N ALA A 63 1.23 21.00 -6.17
CA ALA A 63 1.59 21.90 -5.08
C ALA A 63 1.13 21.37 -3.70
N ASP A 64 0.09 21.95 -3.12
CA ASP A 64 -0.51 21.53 -1.83
C ASP A 64 -1.95 21.03 -1.99
N SER A 65 -2.37 20.78 -3.23
CA SER A 65 -3.71 20.32 -3.58
C SER A 65 -3.69 18.88 -4.08
N TYR A 66 -4.78 18.15 -3.85
CA TYR A 66 -4.92 16.75 -4.27
C TYR A 66 -6.12 16.57 -5.19
N ARG A 67 -5.92 15.88 -6.32
CA ARG A 67 -6.97 15.59 -7.30
C ARG A 67 -7.85 14.44 -6.82
N SER A 68 -9.15 14.67 -6.76
CA SER A 68 -10.15 13.62 -6.51
C SER A 68 -10.33 12.74 -7.75
N PRO A 69 -10.33 11.40 -7.62
CA PRO A 69 -10.61 10.50 -8.74
C PRO A 69 -12.10 10.53 -9.14
N TRP A 70 -12.98 11.08 -8.30
CA TRP A 70 -14.43 11.13 -8.53
C TRP A 70 -14.82 12.37 -9.34
N SER A 71 -14.56 13.57 -8.81
CA SER A 71 -14.90 14.84 -9.45
C SER A 71 -13.85 15.35 -10.43
N ASN A 72 -12.65 14.75 -10.46
CA ASN A 72 -11.49 15.23 -11.20
C ASN A 72 -11.00 16.63 -10.79
N LYS A 73 -11.37 17.10 -9.60
CA LYS A 73 -11.01 18.43 -9.10
C LYS A 73 -9.97 18.35 -7.99
N TYR A 74 -9.19 19.43 -7.89
CA TYR A 74 -8.19 19.60 -6.85
C TYR A 74 -8.80 20.13 -5.56
N HIS A 75 -8.33 19.61 -4.43
CA HIS A 75 -8.69 20.06 -3.10
C HIS A 75 -7.43 20.38 -2.28
N PRO A 76 -7.20 21.65 -1.89
CA PRO A 76 -7.97 22.86 -2.24
C PRO A 76 -8.04 23.16 -3.75
N PRO A 77 -9.01 23.97 -4.22
CA PRO A 77 -9.15 24.30 -5.64
C PRO A 77 -7.88 24.91 -6.23
N LEU A 78 -7.48 24.42 -7.40
CA LEU A 78 -6.32 24.86 -8.16
C LEU A 78 -6.75 25.07 -9.61
N GLU A 79 -6.39 26.21 -10.22
CA GLU A 79 -6.80 26.54 -11.60
C GLU A 79 -5.92 25.84 -12.66
N ASP A 80 -4.62 25.69 -12.39
CA ASP A 80 -3.62 25.16 -13.34
C ASP A 80 -3.12 23.75 -12.95
N GLY A 81 -3.98 22.93 -12.35
CA GLY A 81 -3.60 21.58 -11.93
C GLY A 81 -3.46 20.60 -13.08
N GLN A 82 -2.46 19.72 -13.05
CA GLN A 82 -2.27 18.70 -14.07
C GLN A 82 -3.48 17.75 -14.12
N GLN A 83 -3.98 17.45 -15.33
CA GLN A 83 -5.11 16.55 -15.55
C GLN A 83 -4.81 15.57 -16.68
N PRO A 84 -5.28 14.32 -16.58
CA PRO A 84 -5.14 13.36 -17.67
C PRO A 84 -5.99 13.78 -18.88
N SER A 85 -5.58 13.33 -20.07
CA SER A 85 -6.38 13.45 -21.29
C SER A 85 -7.76 12.82 -21.15
N ALA A 86 -8.72 13.24 -21.99
CA ALA A 86 -10.11 12.75 -21.91
C ALA A 86 -10.22 11.22 -22.08
N THR A 87 -9.37 10.61 -22.91
CA THR A 87 -9.29 9.17 -23.12
C THR A 87 -8.77 8.46 -21.88
N LEU A 88 -7.68 8.95 -21.29
CA LEU A 88 -7.08 8.36 -20.09
C LEU A 88 -7.97 8.56 -18.87
N ARG A 89 -8.68 9.69 -18.78
CA ARG A 89 -9.67 9.95 -17.73
C ARG A 89 -10.84 8.97 -17.78
N GLN A 90 -11.31 8.59 -18.99
CA GLN A 90 -12.35 7.57 -19.12
C GLN A 90 -11.87 6.21 -18.59
N LEU A 91 -10.63 5.85 -18.90
CA LEU A 91 -9.99 4.63 -18.38
C LEU A 91 -9.79 4.69 -16.86
N GLU A 92 -9.42 5.85 -16.31
CA GLU A 92 -9.26 6.08 -14.88
C GLU A 92 -10.58 5.90 -14.11
N ILE A 93 -11.70 6.38 -14.66
CA ILE A 93 -13.03 6.19 -14.07
C ILE A 93 -13.39 4.70 -14.05
N GLU A 94 -13.21 4.00 -15.18
CA GLU A 94 -13.46 2.56 -15.27
C GLU A 94 -12.56 1.76 -14.32
N ALA A 95 -11.30 2.17 -14.18
CA ALA A 95 -10.36 1.56 -13.25
C ALA A 95 -10.81 1.72 -11.79
N ASN A 96 -11.29 2.91 -11.40
CA ASN A 96 -11.80 3.14 -10.05
C ASN A 96 -13.02 2.25 -9.76
N ASP A 97 -13.94 2.11 -10.72
CA ASP A 97 -15.13 1.27 -10.57
C ASP A 97 -14.76 -0.22 -10.41
N VAL A 98 -13.89 -0.74 -11.30
CA VAL A 98 -13.42 -2.14 -11.24
C VAL A 98 -12.63 -2.41 -9.96
N PHE A 99 -11.78 -1.46 -9.55
CA PHE A 99 -10.94 -1.62 -8.37
C PHE A 99 -11.73 -1.47 -7.06
N ALA A 100 -12.83 -0.70 -7.06
CA ALA A 100 -13.79 -0.68 -5.96
C ALA A 100 -14.47 -2.05 -5.78
N VAL A 101 -14.79 -2.76 -6.87
CA VAL A 101 -15.28 -4.15 -6.80
C VAL A 101 -14.20 -5.06 -6.21
N TYR A 102 -12.95 -4.97 -6.69
CA TYR A 102 -11.82 -5.73 -6.15
C TYR A 102 -11.67 -5.57 -4.63
N ARG A 103 -11.86 -4.35 -4.12
CA ARG A 103 -11.87 -4.02 -2.68
C ARG A 103 -13.07 -4.61 -1.93
N ASP A 104 -14.29 -4.42 -2.43
CA ASP A 104 -15.53 -4.66 -1.69
C ASP A 104 -16.04 -6.11 -1.73
N HIS A 105 -15.90 -6.81 -2.86
CA HIS A 105 -16.47 -8.14 -3.07
C HIS A 105 -15.71 -8.87 -4.20
N ASN A 106 -15.16 -10.05 -3.95
CA ASN A 106 -15.86 -11.30 -4.27
C ASN A 106 -16.73 -11.16 -5.54
N CYS A 107 -16.12 -11.32 -6.73
CA CYS A 107 -16.82 -11.45 -8.02
C CYS A 107 -18.06 -12.33 -7.81
N ILE A 108 -19.26 -11.85 -8.17
CA ILE A 108 -20.46 -12.70 -8.25
C ILE A 108 -20.22 -13.92 -9.17
N CYS A 109 -19.22 -13.81 -10.04
CA CYS A 109 -18.65 -14.80 -10.95
C CYS A 109 -17.69 -15.81 -10.31
N CYS A 110 -17.07 -15.50 -9.16
CA CYS A 110 -16.03 -16.30 -8.50
C CYS A 110 -16.41 -16.72 -7.08
N ALA A 111 -17.70 -16.96 -6.82
CA ALA A 111 -18.23 -17.41 -5.53
C ALA A 111 -17.76 -18.82 -5.06
N LYS A 112 -16.62 -19.34 -5.56
CA LYS A 112 -16.07 -20.64 -5.21
C LYS A 112 -14.75 -20.63 -4.43
N LEU A 113 -14.11 -19.47 -4.22
CA LEU A 113 -13.00 -19.40 -3.27
C LEU A 113 -13.29 -18.34 -2.20
N ASN A 114 -13.32 -18.83 -0.95
CA ASN A 114 -13.70 -18.10 0.26
C ASN A 114 -12.56 -17.18 0.75
N ASP A 115 -11.75 -16.63 -0.15
CA ASP A 115 -10.63 -15.74 0.19
C ASP A 115 -11.08 -14.29 0.03
N ARG A 116 -11.52 -13.73 1.14
CA ARG A 116 -11.98 -12.35 1.27
C ARG A 116 -10.76 -11.45 1.43
N TYR A 117 -10.37 -10.73 0.39
CA TYR A 117 -9.10 -9.98 0.39
C TYR A 117 -9.09 -8.80 1.37
N TYR A 118 -10.12 -7.93 1.30
CA TYR A 118 -10.16 -6.68 2.08
C TYR A 118 -11.40 -6.46 2.94
N GLU A 119 -12.62 -6.89 2.54
CA GLU A 119 -13.87 -6.62 3.30
C GLU A 119 -13.98 -5.13 3.69
N GLY A 120 -13.97 -4.25 2.68
CA GLY A 120 -14.06 -2.79 2.84
C GLY A 120 -12.69 -2.09 2.96
N GLY A 121 -12.72 -0.79 3.24
CA GLY A 121 -11.59 0.11 3.14
C GLY A 121 -11.85 1.19 2.09
N ILE A 122 -10.81 1.90 1.68
CA ILE A 122 -10.89 2.93 0.65
C ILE A 122 -9.93 2.53 -0.47
N SER A 123 -10.35 2.75 -1.71
CA SER A 123 -9.50 2.56 -2.87
C SER A 123 -9.55 3.78 -3.76
N SER A 124 -8.46 4.06 -4.47
CA SER A 124 -8.39 5.15 -5.44
C SER A 124 -7.41 4.77 -6.53
N VAL A 125 -7.75 5.13 -7.77
CA VAL A 125 -6.88 4.94 -8.93
C VAL A 125 -6.63 6.27 -9.59
N TYR A 126 -5.35 6.54 -9.87
CA TYR A 126 -4.90 7.73 -10.58
C TYR A 126 -4.12 7.34 -11.83
N MET A 127 -4.38 7.99 -12.95
CA MET A 127 -3.65 7.79 -14.20
C MET A 127 -3.13 9.11 -14.75
N TRP A 128 -1.96 9.06 -15.38
CA TRP A 128 -1.33 10.18 -16.08
C TRP A 128 -0.50 9.68 -17.25
N GLU A 129 -0.30 10.53 -18.26
CA GLU A 129 0.59 10.22 -19.37
C GLU A 129 2.04 10.14 -18.90
N ASP A 130 2.80 9.18 -19.42
CA ASP A 130 4.25 9.17 -19.23
C ASP A 130 4.87 10.18 -20.20
N GLU A 131 5.56 11.21 -19.70
CA GLU A 131 6.17 12.23 -20.54
C GLU A 131 7.42 11.70 -21.26
N ASP A 132 8.07 10.69 -20.69
CA ASP A 132 9.35 10.14 -21.18
C ASP A 132 9.15 8.94 -22.11
N ASN A 133 8.07 8.17 -21.92
CA ASN A 133 7.71 7.03 -22.75
C ASN A 133 6.33 7.26 -23.38
N GLU A 134 6.09 6.86 -24.64
CA GLU A 134 4.81 7.03 -25.36
C GLU A 134 3.62 6.20 -24.81
N GLY A 135 3.55 5.99 -23.49
CA GLY A 135 2.54 5.22 -22.79
C GLY A 135 1.90 6.00 -21.64
N PHE A 136 1.49 5.30 -20.59
CA PHE A 136 0.85 5.91 -19.43
C PHE A 136 1.21 5.18 -18.15
N VAL A 137 1.02 5.86 -17.02
CA VAL A 137 1.22 5.29 -15.69
C VAL A 137 -0.10 5.27 -14.95
N ALA A 138 -0.33 4.19 -14.22
CA ALA A 138 -1.49 4.01 -13.36
C ALA A 138 -1.06 3.68 -11.93
N CYS A 139 -1.56 4.43 -10.96
CA CYS A 139 -1.36 4.20 -9.54
C CYS A 139 -2.66 3.70 -8.90
N PHE A 140 -2.64 2.48 -8.40
CA PHE A 140 -3.74 1.87 -7.66
C PHE A 140 -3.40 1.86 -6.17
N LEU A 141 -4.32 2.38 -5.36
CA LEU A 141 -4.12 2.57 -3.93
C LEU A 141 -5.24 1.87 -3.16
N ILE A 142 -4.87 1.12 -2.12
CA ILE A 142 -5.82 0.57 -1.15
C ILE A 142 -5.36 0.98 0.24
N LYS A 143 -6.28 1.56 1.01
CA LYS A 143 -6.11 1.79 2.43
C LYS A 143 -7.18 1.06 3.21
N LYS A 144 -6.75 0.20 4.12
CA LYS A 144 -7.61 -0.41 5.14
C LYS A 144 -7.03 -0.12 6.51
N ALA A 145 -7.70 0.77 7.24
CA ALA A 145 -7.44 0.97 8.66
C ALA A 145 -8.55 0.31 9.48
N GLN A 146 -8.15 -0.39 10.54
CA GLN A 146 -9.04 -0.87 11.59
C GLN A 146 -8.59 -0.27 12.91
N PHE A 147 -9.41 0.64 13.41
CA PHE A 147 -9.29 1.17 14.77
C PHE A 147 -10.33 0.47 15.63
N PHE A 148 -9.90 -0.17 16.71
CA PHE A 148 -10.80 -0.78 17.68
C PHE A 148 -10.86 0.14 18.90
N ASP A 149 -11.93 0.92 18.98
CA ASP A 149 -12.15 1.80 20.12
C ASP A 149 -12.61 0.97 21.33
N ALA A 150 -11.91 1.10 22.45
CA ALA A 150 -12.18 0.33 23.66
C ALA A 150 -13.45 0.79 24.42
N GLN A 151 -14.26 1.67 23.82
CA GLN A 151 -15.38 2.35 24.47
C GLN A 151 -16.66 1.52 24.58
N ASP A 152 -16.82 0.42 23.84
CA ASP A 152 -18.05 -0.39 23.87
C ASP A 152 -18.08 -1.47 24.98
N GLY A 153 -17.33 -1.27 26.07
CA GLY A 153 -17.32 -2.13 27.27
C GLY A 153 -16.84 -3.57 27.05
N SER A 154 -16.54 -3.95 25.81
CA SER A 154 -16.03 -5.24 25.40
C SER A 154 -14.52 -5.12 25.25
N LYS A 155 -13.76 -5.70 26.20
CA LYS A 155 -12.29 -5.83 26.16
C LYS A 155 -11.79 -6.74 25.02
N ALA A 156 -12.47 -6.78 23.87
CA ALA A 156 -12.20 -7.70 22.78
C ALA A 156 -12.01 -6.91 21.48
N GLY A 157 -10.77 -6.52 21.17
CA GLY A 157 -10.44 -6.10 19.81
C GLY A 157 -10.77 -7.23 18.83
N GLN A 158 -11.42 -6.96 17.70
CA GLN A 158 -11.88 -8.02 16.78
C GLN A 158 -10.75 -8.69 15.96
N GLY A 159 -9.54 -8.81 16.49
CA GLY A 159 -8.64 -9.86 16.04
C GLY A 159 -9.18 -11.22 16.48
N ARG A 160 -8.80 -12.31 15.80
CA ARG A 160 -9.12 -13.70 16.21
C ARG A 160 -8.83 -14.02 17.70
N ARG A 161 -8.08 -13.16 18.39
CA ARG A 161 -7.66 -13.30 19.79
C ARG A 161 -8.09 -12.17 20.74
N GLY A 162 -8.78 -11.11 20.31
CA GLY A 162 -9.24 -10.09 21.26
C GLY A 162 -8.27 -8.93 21.58
N TYR A 163 -7.03 -8.95 21.08
CA TYR A 163 -5.94 -8.06 21.56
C TYR A 163 -5.47 -6.99 20.55
N LEU A 164 -6.04 -6.95 19.35
CA LEU A 164 -5.67 -5.98 18.32
C LEU A 164 -6.32 -4.62 18.63
N GLN A 165 -5.50 -3.60 18.89
CA GLN A 165 -5.99 -2.23 19.09
C GLN A 165 -6.05 -1.46 17.78
N GLU A 166 -5.01 -1.57 16.97
CA GLU A 166 -4.87 -0.86 15.71
C GLU A 166 -4.22 -1.75 14.66
N GLY A 167 -4.84 -1.83 13.49
CA GLY A 167 -4.31 -2.49 12.31
C GLY A 167 -4.41 -1.57 11.10
N GLY A 168 -3.29 -1.33 10.41
CA GLY A 168 -3.23 -0.53 9.20
C GLY A 168 -2.62 -1.33 8.07
N TRP A 169 -3.30 -1.33 6.93
CA TRP A 169 -2.82 -1.87 5.66
C TRP A 169 -2.90 -0.78 4.59
N ASP A 170 -1.76 -0.44 4.03
CA ASP A 170 -1.66 0.48 2.90
C ASP A 170 -0.98 -0.26 1.75
N ALA A 171 -1.64 -0.38 0.60
CA ALA A 171 -1.08 -0.95 -0.63
C ALA A 171 -1.02 0.11 -1.72
N ILE A 172 0.14 0.18 -2.39
CA ILE A 172 0.45 1.11 -3.46
C ILE A 172 0.97 0.28 -4.63
N HIS A 173 0.30 0.35 -5.77
CA HIS A 173 0.68 -0.35 -6.99
C HIS A 173 0.85 0.67 -8.10
N VAL A 174 2.07 0.87 -8.57
CA VAL A 174 2.38 1.78 -9.68
C VAL A 174 2.72 0.93 -10.89
N ILE A 175 1.93 1.02 -11.95
CA ILE A 175 2.13 0.31 -13.20
C ILE A 175 2.48 1.31 -14.28
N GLN A 176 3.65 1.15 -14.86
CA GLN A 176 4.04 1.84 -16.09
C GLN A 176 3.68 0.94 -17.26
N VAL A 177 2.89 1.46 -18.19
CA VAL A 177 2.47 0.79 -19.43
C VAL A 177 3.23 1.44 -20.56
N GLY A 178 4.10 0.68 -21.22
CA GLY A 178 4.82 1.13 -22.41
C GLY A 178 3.89 1.27 -23.62
N PRO A 179 4.41 1.82 -24.74
CA PRO A 179 3.65 1.92 -25.97
C PRO A 179 3.19 0.54 -26.45
N GLU A 180 2.01 0.50 -27.07
CA GLU A 180 1.50 -0.72 -27.69
C GLU A 180 2.27 -0.98 -28.99
N ASP A 181 2.97 -2.10 -29.04
CA ASP A 181 3.63 -2.61 -30.25
C ASP A 181 2.77 -3.73 -30.84
N GLU A 182 2.17 -3.46 -31.99
CA GLU A 182 1.16 -4.28 -32.68
C GLU A 182 -0.09 -4.59 -31.85
N THR A 183 0.04 -5.52 -30.90
CA THR A 183 -1.01 -5.97 -29.96
C THR A 183 -0.45 -6.31 -28.58
N MET A 184 0.82 -5.99 -28.31
CA MET A 184 1.53 -6.30 -27.07
C MET A 184 1.91 -4.99 -26.38
N ALA A 185 1.82 -4.96 -25.06
CA ALA A 185 2.33 -3.85 -24.26
C ALA A 185 3.26 -4.37 -23.18
N HIS A 186 4.31 -3.60 -22.89
CA HIS A 186 5.21 -3.85 -21.77
C HIS A 186 4.63 -3.23 -20.50
N TYR A 187 4.54 -4.01 -19.43
CA TYR A 187 4.04 -3.56 -18.14
C TYR A 187 5.13 -3.70 -17.08
N CYS A 188 5.43 -2.61 -16.38
CA CYS A 188 6.30 -2.60 -15.22
C CYS A 188 5.48 -2.25 -13.97
N LEU A 189 5.20 -3.24 -13.12
CA LEU A 189 4.48 -3.06 -11.86
C LEU A 189 5.48 -2.96 -10.69
N THR A 190 5.42 -1.85 -9.96
CA THR A 190 6.08 -1.68 -8.65
C THR A 190 5.01 -1.62 -7.57
N SER A 191 5.04 -2.59 -6.66
CA SER A 191 4.07 -2.72 -5.57
C SER A 191 4.76 -2.55 -4.21
N THR A 192 4.24 -1.66 -3.39
CA THR A 192 4.61 -1.53 -1.97
C THR A 192 3.39 -1.84 -1.11
N VAL A 193 3.58 -2.69 -0.10
CA VAL A 193 2.60 -2.88 0.97
C VAL A 193 3.22 -2.47 2.30
N MET A 194 2.51 -1.65 3.05
CA MET A 194 2.84 -1.24 4.41
C MET A 194 1.84 -1.87 5.38
N LEU A 195 2.38 -2.52 6.40
CA LEU A 195 1.59 -3.16 7.45
C LEU A 195 2.01 -2.58 8.81
N SER A 196 1.01 -2.12 9.56
CA SER A 196 1.11 -1.63 10.93
C SER A 196 0.18 -2.44 11.81
N LEU A 197 0.70 -2.99 12.90
CA LEU A 197 -0.07 -3.73 13.90
C LEU A 197 0.35 -3.26 15.28
N THR A 198 -0.62 -2.83 16.07
CA THR A 198 -0.44 -2.53 17.49
C THR A 198 -1.39 -3.39 18.31
N THR A 199 -0.82 -4.20 19.19
CA THR A 199 -1.56 -5.00 20.16
C THR A 199 -1.19 -4.56 21.57
N ASN A 200 -2.16 -4.52 22.46
CA ASN A 200 -1.93 -4.24 23.86
C ASN A 200 -2.68 -5.28 24.68
N ASP A 201 -1.95 -6.02 25.49
CA ASP A 201 -2.48 -7.05 26.35
C ASP A 201 -1.86 -6.93 27.74
N GLU A 202 -2.64 -7.20 28.78
CA GLU A 202 -2.19 -7.05 30.18
C GLU A 202 -1.03 -8.01 30.50
N SER A 203 -0.92 -9.16 29.82
CA SER A 203 0.10 -10.18 30.08
C SER A 203 1.38 -10.02 29.25
N SER A 204 1.26 -9.55 28.01
CA SER A 204 2.37 -9.41 27.05
C SER A 204 2.82 -7.96 26.83
N GLY A 205 2.09 -6.98 27.39
CA GLY A 205 2.37 -5.57 27.28
C GLY A 205 1.99 -5.00 25.91
N ASN A 206 2.53 -3.82 25.61
CA ASN A 206 2.36 -3.19 24.31
C ASN A 206 3.35 -3.78 23.31
N PHE A 207 2.83 -4.35 22.23
CA PHE A 207 3.61 -4.87 21.11
C PHE A 207 3.21 -4.12 19.84
N ASN A 208 4.21 -3.57 19.16
CA ASN A 208 4.04 -2.92 17.87
C ASN A 208 4.91 -3.60 16.82
N LEU A 209 4.31 -3.85 15.66
CA LEU A 209 4.98 -4.43 14.51
C LEU A 209 4.57 -3.63 13.27
N SER A 210 5.50 -2.87 12.74
CA SER A 210 5.28 -1.98 11.60
C SER A 210 6.40 -2.11 10.58
N GLY A 211 6.10 -1.89 9.31
CA GLY A 211 7.11 -1.89 8.24
C GLY A 211 6.47 -1.96 6.85
N SER A 212 7.32 -2.14 5.83
CA SER A 212 6.90 -2.19 4.44
C SER A 212 7.71 -3.21 3.64
N ILE A 213 7.10 -3.72 2.56
CA ILE A 213 7.77 -4.56 1.57
C ILE A 213 7.45 -3.99 0.19
N ARG A 214 8.49 -3.72 -0.60
CA ARG A 214 8.40 -3.30 -2.00
C ARG A 214 8.90 -4.42 -2.92
N ARG A 215 8.19 -4.67 -4.02
CA ARG A 215 8.59 -5.60 -5.09
C ARG A 215 8.26 -5.01 -6.45
N GLN A 216 9.00 -5.46 -7.46
CA GLN A 216 8.79 -5.09 -8.86
C GLN A 216 8.60 -6.35 -9.71
N MET A 217 7.76 -6.26 -10.73
CA MET A 217 7.60 -7.27 -11.77
C MET A 217 7.42 -6.62 -13.13
N ASN A 218 7.98 -7.25 -14.16
CA ASN A 218 7.84 -6.82 -15.55
C ASN A 218 7.17 -7.95 -16.34
N MET A 219 6.23 -7.62 -17.22
CA MET A 219 5.55 -8.57 -18.09
C MET A 219 5.23 -7.94 -19.44
N ASP A 220 5.40 -8.71 -20.51
CA ASP A 220 4.89 -8.38 -21.83
C ASP A 220 3.58 -9.14 -22.03
N LEU A 221 2.46 -8.43 -22.21
CA LEU A 221 1.13 -9.01 -22.31
C LEU A 221 0.41 -8.50 -23.56
N ALA A 222 -0.35 -9.38 -24.19
CA ALA A 222 -1.23 -9.01 -25.29
C ALA A 222 -2.41 -8.17 -24.76
N VAL A 223 -2.78 -7.11 -25.49
CA VAL A 223 -3.85 -6.17 -25.12
C VAL A 223 -5.20 -6.62 -25.72
N THR A 224 -5.49 -7.92 -25.72
CA THR A 224 -6.74 -8.45 -26.31
C THR A 224 -7.97 -8.12 -25.47
N ASP A 225 -7.83 -8.15 -24.15
CA ASP A 225 -8.90 -7.92 -23.17
C ASP A 225 -8.84 -6.50 -22.56
N GLY A 226 -8.01 -5.61 -23.14
CA GLY A 226 -7.76 -4.26 -22.63
C GLY A 226 -6.72 -4.18 -21.50
N HIS A 227 -6.16 -2.99 -21.28
CA HIS A 227 -5.09 -2.79 -20.28
C HIS A 227 -5.55 -3.05 -18.84
N LEU A 228 -6.81 -2.73 -18.49
CA LEU A 228 -7.32 -2.93 -17.13
C LEU A 228 -7.30 -4.40 -16.69
N CYS A 229 -7.63 -5.33 -17.59
CA CYS A 229 -7.61 -6.76 -17.30
C CYS A 229 -6.18 -7.25 -17.00
N ASN A 230 -5.21 -6.81 -17.81
CA ASN A 230 -3.80 -7.14 -17.62
C ASN A 230 -3.26 -6.55 -16.31
N MET A 231 -3.52 -5.27 -16.04
CA MET A 231 -3.12 -4.60 -14.81
C MET A 231 -3.72 -5.26 -13.57
N GLY A 232 -5.02 -5.60 -13.60
CA GLY A 232 -5.70 -6.27 -12.49
C GLY A 232 -5.09 -7.63 -12.14
N LYS A 233 -4.79 -8.46 -13.16
CA LYS A 233 -4.12 -9.77 -12.96
C LYS A 233 -2.74 -9.61 -12.34
N MET A 234 -1.94 -8.63 -12.80
CA MET A 234 -0.61 -8.37 -12.25
C MET A 234 -0.67 -7.91 -10.78
N ILE A 235 -1.63 -7.05 -10.44
CA ILE A 235 -1.84 -6.57 -9.07
C ILE A 235 -2.21 -7.75 -8.16
N GLU A 236 -3.20 -8.56 -8.53
CA GLU A 236 -3.65 -9.70 -7.74
C GLU A 236 -2.51 -10.70 -7.48
N GLU A 237 -1.73 -11.04 -8.51
CA GLU A 237 -0.59 -11.95 -8.36
C GLU A 237 0.49 -11.36 -7.44
N MET A 238 0.85 -10.09 -7.62
CA MET A 238 1.88 -9.44 -6.81
C MET A 238 1.44 -9.30 -5.36
N GLU A 239 0.18 -8.93 -5.12
CA GLU A 239 -0.35 -8.75 -3.79
C GLU A 239 -0.41 -10.06 -3.00
N SER A 240 -0.79 -11.17 -3.66
CA SER A 240 -0.71 -12.51 -3.08
C SER A 240 0.73 -12.88 -2.66
N LYS A 241 1.72 -12.60 -3.53
CA LYS A 241 3.15 -12.80 -3.21
C LYS A 241 3.62 -11.93 -2.05
N LEU A 242 3.19 -10.67 -1.99
CA LEU A 242 3.54 -9.74 -0.92
C LEU A 242 2.93 -10.16 0.42
N ARG A 243 1.66 -10.58 0.44
CA ARG A 243 0.98 -11.08 1.65
C ARG A 243 1.67 -12.29 2.24
N ASN A 244 2.04 -13.27 1.40
CA ASN A 244 2.82 -14.44 1.83
C ASN A 244 4.21 -14.05 2.40
N SER A 245 4.84 -13.04 1.79
CA SER A 245 6.15 -12.56 2.24
C SER A 245 6.05 -11.80 3.57
N LEU A 246 5.00 -11.00 3.74
CA LEU A 246 4.69 -10.31 5.00
C LEU A 246 4.49 -11.34 6.11
N ASP A 247 3.66 -12.36 5.90
CA ASP A 247 3.39 -13.39 6.91
C ASP A 247 4.69 -14.07 7.41
N GLN A 248 5.54 -14.50 6.47
CA GLN A 248 6.83 -15.13 6.79
C GLN A 248 7.79 -14.21 7.55
N VAL A 249 7.87 -12.93 7.17
CA VAL A 249 8.79 -11.98 7.81
C VAL A 249 8.24 -11.54 9.17
N TYR A 250 6.99 -11.10 9.21
CA TYR A 250 6.37 -10.46 10.37
C TYR A 250 6.02 -11.43 11.49
N PHE A 251 5.64 -12.67 11.19
CA PHE A 251 5.25 -13.64 12.21
C PHE A 251 6.20 -14.83 12.31
N GLY A 252 6.97 -15.11 11.25
CA GLY A 252 8.02 -16.12 11.25
C GLY A 252 9.34 -15.58 11.80
N LYS A 253 10.03 -14.74 11.01
CA LYS A 253 11.41 -14.30 11.30
C LYS A 253 11.54 -13.47 12.57
N THR A 254 10.62 -12.53 12.81
CA THR A 254 10.65 -11.71 14.04
C THR A 254 10.53 -12.58 15.29
N ARG A 255 9.62 -13.58 15.27
CA ARG A 255 9.44 -14.54 16.36
C ARG A 255 10.71 -15.36 16.57
N GLU A 256 11.31 -15.87 15.51
CA GLU A 256 12.58 -16.60 15.57
C GLU A 256 13.69 -15.76 16.21
N MET A 257 13.81 -14.48 15.82
CA MET A 257 14.79 -13.57 16.40
C MET A 257 14.57 -13.35 17.91
N VAL A 258 13.32 -13.13 18.34
CA VAL A 258 12.97 -12.99 19.77
C VAL A 258 13.32 -14.27 20.54
N CYS A 259 12.96 -15.44 19.99
CA CYS A 259 13.30 -16.73 20.59
C CYS A 259 14.81 -17.01 20.61
N THR A 260 15.58 -16.45 19.66
CA THR A 260 17.05 -16.58 19.65
C THR A 260 17.70 -15.72 20.72
N LEU A 261 17.21 -14.49 20.91
CA LEU A 261 17.70 -13.58 21.96
C LEU A 261 17.39 -14.09 23.37
N ARG A 262 16.21 -14.70 23.55
CA ARG A 262 15.81 -15.33 24.80
C ARG A 262 15.13 -16.68 24.52
N PRO A 263 15.91 -17.77 24.50
CA PRO A 263 15.37 -19.10 24.29
C PRO A 263 14.30 -19.43 25.36
N PRO A 264 13.18 -20.06 24.96
CA PRO A 264 12.24 -20.63 25.91
C PRO A 264 12.96 -21.59 26.85
N ALA A 265 12.53 -21.65 28.11
CA ALA A 265 13.20 -22.45 29.15
C ALA A 265 13.38 -23.93 28.75
N GLU A 266 12.44 -24.48 27.98
CA GLU A 266 12.46 -25.84 27.45
C GLU A 266 13.62 -26.09 26.46
N VAL A 267 13.97 -25.09 25.64
CA VAL A 267 15.07 -25.18 24.65
C VAL A 267 16.43 -24.93 25.31
N ALA A 268 16.47 -24.06 26.32
CA ALA A 268 17.69 -23.82 27.10
C ALA A 268 18.12 -25.07 27.89
N GLN A 269 17.17 -25.85 28.43
CA GLN A 269 17.46 -27.09 29.16
C GLN A 269 18.02 -28.20 28.25
N LEU A 270 17.50 -28.33 27.02
CA LEU A 270 17.99 -29.32 26.04
C LEU A 270 19.46 -29.09 25.65
N ARG A 271 19.85 -27.83 25.42
CA ARG A 271 21.26 -27.50 25.11
C ARG A 271 22.22 -27.81 26.26
N ILE A 272 21.78 -27.67 27.50
CA ILE A 272 22.59 -27.96 28.70
C ILE A 272 22.72 -29.49 28.91
N SER A 273 21.71 -30.28 28.55
CA SER A 273 21.77 -31.74 28.64
C SER A 273 22.64 -32.40 27.56
N GLU A 274 22.81 -31.78 26.39
CA GLU A 274 23.68 -32.30 25.31
C GLU A 274 25.17 -32.00 25.55
N THR A 275 25.52 -31.14 26.51
CA THR A 275 26.91 -30.83 26.87
C THR A 275 27.43 -31.62 28.07
N LYS A 276 26.71 -32.67 28.51
CA LYS A 276 27.12 -33.56 29.60
C LYS A 276 27.47 -34.95 29.10
#